data_AF-W0BBA1-F1
#
_entry.id   AF-W0BBA1-F1
#
_cell.length_a   1.000
_cell.length_b   1.000
_cell.length_c   1.000
_cell.angle_alpha   90.00
_cell.angle_beta   90.00
_cell.angle_gamma   90.00
#
_symmetry.space_group_name_H-M   'P 1'
#
loop_
_entity.id
_entity.type
_entity.pdbx_description
1 polymer ?
#
loop_
_entity_poly.entity_id
_entity_poly.type
_entity_poly.pdbx_seq_one_letter_code
_entity_poly.pdbx_strand_id
1 'polypeptide(L)' 'MNPERLIMVLREPHTSEKATIMAERFKQFTFKVLRTATKGEVKQAVEQMFNVKVKSVSVINVKGKVNVSVN' A
#
# COMPACT_ATOMS: atom_id res chain seq x y z
N MET A 1 -6.87 11.18 14.81
CA MET A 1 -6.90 9.86 14.12
C MET A 1 -6.75 8.77 15.15
N ASN A 2 -7.54 7.71 15.06
CA ASN A 2 -7.47 6.59 16.01
C ASN A 2 -6.20 5.76 15.72
N PRO A 3 -5.25 5.62 16.66
CA PRO A 3 -3.99 4.89 16.43
C PRO A 3 -4.19 3.43 15.99
N GLU A 4 -5.23 2.76 16.51
CA GLU A 4 -5.57 1.39 16.12
C GLU A 4 -5.84 1.26 14.62
N ARG A 5 -6.44 2.29 14.01
CA ARG A 5 -6.76 2.28 12.59
C ARG A 5 -5.49 2.36 11.72
N LEU A 6 -4.46 3.09 12.16
CA LEU A 6 -3.22 3.23 11.38
C LEU A 6 -2.50 1.89 11.21
N ILE A 7 -2.57 1.01 12.21
CA ILE A 7 -1.99 -0.34 12.15
C ILE A 7 -2.72 -1.20 11.12
N MET A 8 -4.04 -1.02 10.96
CA MET A 8 -4.86 -1.78 10.01
C MET A 8 -4.74 -1.30 8.55
N VAL A 9 -4.22 -0.09 8.31
CA VAL A 9 -4.18 0.54 6.98
C VAL A 9 -3.33 -0.25 5.99
N LEU A 10 -2.16 -0.73 6.42
CA LEU A 10 -1.24 -1.53 5.61
C LEU A 10 -1.61 -3.01 5.75
N ARG A 11 -1.97 -3.67 4.65
CA ARG A 11 -2.38 -5.09 4.69
C ARG A 11 -1.21 -6.03 4.42
N GLU A 12 -0.49 -5.79 3.32
CA GLU A 12 0.62 -6.63 2.89
C GLU A 12 1.54 -5.85 1.93
N PRO A 13 2.84 -6.17 1.88
CA PRO A 13 3.70 -5.70 0.80
C PRO A 13 3.25 -6.28 -0.55
N HIS A 14 3.38 -5.52 -1.63
CA HIS A 14 3.05 -5.98 -2.97
C HIS A 14 4.31 -6.26 -3.77
N THR A 15 4.57 -7.55 -4.01
CA THR A 15 5.73 -8.01 -4.77
C THR A 15 5.37 -8.28 -6.23
N SER A 16 6.15 -7.71 -7.14
CA SER A 16 6.15 -7.96 -8.59
C SER A 16 7.47 -7.47 -9.16
N GLU A 17 7.83 -7.85 -10.39
CA GLU A 17 9.06 -7.34 -11.05
C GLU A 17 9.08 -5.81 -11.06
N LYS A 18 7.93 -5.19 -11.34
CA LYS A 18 7.79 -3.73 -11.30
C LYS A 18 8.04 -3.17 -9.90
N ALA A 19 7.48 -3.78 -8.86
CA ALA A 19 7.68 -3.31 -7.49
C ALA A 19 9.17 -3.38 -7.09
N THR A 20 9.86 -4.46 -7.46
CA THR A 20 11.30 -4.61 -7.23
C THR A 20 12.10 -3.52 -7.94
N ILE A 21 11.85 -3.30 -9.24
CA ILE A 21 12.55 -2.25 -10.02
C ILE A 21 12.32 -0.85 -9.41
N MET A 22 11.11 -0.56 -8.93
CA MET A 22 10.81 0.73 -8.29
C MET A 22 11.51 0.89 -6.95
N ALA A 23 11.62 -0.18 -6.15
CA ALA A 23 12.34 -0.16 -4.89
C ALA A 23 13.84 0.10 -5.11
N GLU A 24 14.45 -0.59 -6.09
CA GLU A 24 15.88 -0.45 -6.39
C GLU A 24 16.22 0.92 -6.99
N ARG A 25 15.47 1.37 -8.01
CA ARG A 25 15.80 2.61 -8.76
C ARG A 25 15.34 3.88 -8.07
N PHE A 26 14.22 3.83 -7.35
CA PHE A 26 13.55 5.04 -6.84
C PHE A 26 13.28 5.00 -5.33
N LYS A 27 13.66 3.93 -4.61
CA LYS A 27 13.32 3.73 -3.19
C LYS A 27 11.81 3.82 -2.95
N GLN A 28 11.02 3.36 -3.91
CA GLN A 28 9.56 3.35 -3.85
C GLN A 28 9.06 1.94 -3.53
N PHE A 29 8.37 1.81 -2.39
CA PHE A 29 7.80 0.55 -1.92
C PHE A 29 6.30 0.51 -2.17
N THR A 30 5.81 -0.66 -2.56
CA THR A 30 4.40 -0.87 -2.93
C THR A 30 3.72 -1.76 -1.90
N PHE A 31 2.53 -1.38 -1.46
CA PHE A 31 1.73 -2.09 -0.47
C PHE A 31 0.29 -2.24 -0.95
N LYS A 32 -0.38 -3.33 -0.56
CA LYS A 32 -1.84 -3.37 -0.56
C LYS A 32 -2.35 -2.74 0.72
N VAL A 33 -3.33 -1.86 0.59
CA VAL A 33 -3.89 -1.08 1.69
C VAL A 33 -5.40 -1.29 1.79
N LEU A 34 -6.00 -0.86 2.90
CA LEU A 34 -7.47 -0.83 3.03
C LEU A 34 -8.09 0.02 1.91
N ARG A 35 -9.21 -0.44 1.35
CA ARG A 35 -9.92 0.29 0.27
C ARG A 35 -10.42 1.67 0.70
N THR A 36 -10.65 1.86 1.99
CA THR A 36 -11.10 3.14 2.56
C THR A 36 -9.95 4.01 3.05
N ALA A 37 -8.69 3.59 2.88
CA ALA A 37 -7.54 4.35 3.35
C ALA A 37 -7.30 5.60 2.51
N THR A 38 -7.07 6.72 3.17
CA THR A 38 -6.63 7.97 2.53
C THR A 38 -5.11 8.01 2.40
N LYS A 39 -4.58 8.86 1.51
CA LYS A 39 -3.11 9.03 1.35
C LYS A 39 -2.41 9.47 2.65
N GLY A 40 -3.08 10.27 3.48
CA GLY A 40 -2.56 10.70 4.78
C GLY A 40 -2.44 9.54 5.77
N GLU A 41 -3.46 8.69 5.84
CA GLU A 41 -3.43 7.46 6.66
C GLU A 41 -2.30 6.53 6.22
N VAL A 42 -2.14 6.29 4.91
CA VAL A 42 -1.06 5.44 4.39
C VAL A 42 0.31 6.03 4.73
N LYS A 43 0.48 7.35 4.58
CA LYS A 43 1.72 8.04 4.95
C LYS A 43 2.07 7.81 6.42
N GLN A 44 1.14 8.13 7.32
CA GLN A 44 1.36 8.02 8.75
C GLN A 44 1.58 6.58 9.20
N ALA A 45 0.84 5.62 8.63
CA ALA A 45 1.02 4.20 8.93
C ALA A 45 2.43 3.71 8.58
N VAL A 46 2.95 4.05 7.40
CA VAL A 46 4.31 3.69 6.99
C VAL A 46 5.36 4.37 7.87
N GLU A 47 5.20 5.68 8.13
CA GLU A 47 6.15 6.43 8.97
C GLU A 47 6.21 5.88 10.40
N GLN A 48 5.07 5.52 10.99
CA GLN A 48 5.02 4.99 12.36
C GLN A 48 5.49 3.54 12.44
N MET A 49 5.04 2.67 11.53
CA MET A 49 5.34 1.23 11.60
C MET A 49 6.80 0.90 11.29
N PHE A 50 7.43 1.69 10.41
CA PHE A 50 8.82 1.47 10.00
C PHE A 50 9.80 2.53 10.52
N ASN A 51 9.32 3.53 11.25
CA ASN A 51 10.13 4.65 11.76
C ASN A 51 10.94 5.36 10.64
N VAL A 52 10.28 5.65 9.52
CA VAL A 52 10.87 6.31 8.34
C VAL A 52 10.18 7.63 8.02
N LYS A 53 10.72 8.41 7.08
CA LYS A 53 10.06 9.61 6.52
C LYS A 53 9.60 9.36 5.09
N VAL A 54 8.34 9.68 4.81
CA VAL A 54 7.72 9.44 3.50
C VAL A 54 7.61 10.75 2.73
N LYS A 55 8.25 10.80 1.55
CA LYS A 55 8.24 11.95 0.65
C LYS A 55 6.86 12.19 0.04
N SER A 56 6.26 11.15 -0.55
CA SER A 56 4.96 11.23 -1.21
C SER A 56 4.31 9.86 -1.28
N VAL A 57 2.98 9.84 -1.48
CA VAL A 57 2.18 8.62 -1.59
C VAL A 57 1.31 8.69 -2.85
N SER A 58 1.35 7.63 -3.64
CA SER A 58 0.49 7.39 -4.79
C SER A 58 -0.35 6.15 -4.55
N VAL A 59 -1.63 6.20 -4.92
CA VAL A 59 -2.58 5.10 -4.71
C VAL A 59 -3.37 4.87 -5.99
N ILE A 60 -3.60 3.61 -6.31
CA ILE A 60 -4.44 3.18 -7.42
C ILE A 60 -5.47 2.16 -6.91
N ASN A 61 -6.65 2.15 -7.52
CA ASN A 61 -7.65 1.12 -7.26
C ASN A 61 -7.55 0.03 -8.32
N VAL A 62 -7.23 -1.20 -7.91
CA VAL A 62 -7.17 -2.36 -8.79
C VAL A 62 -8.51 -3.09 -8.71
N LYS A 63 -9.19 -3.25 -9.86
CA LYS A 63 -10.43 -4.04 -9.95
C LYS A 63 -10.09 -5.53 -9.86
N GLY A 64 -10.93 -6.30 -9.17
CA GLY A 64 -10.79 -7.76 -9.13
C GLY A 64 -10.99 -8.39 -10.51
N LYS A 65 -10.36 -9.54 -10.75
CA LYS A 65 -10.58 -10.33 -11.96
C LYS A 65 -11.98 -10.94 -11.91
N VAL A 66 -12.76 -10.77 -12.97
CA VAL A 66 -14.02 -11.49 -13.14
C VAL A 66 -13.67 -12.92 -13.52
N ASN A 67 -14.00 -13.88 -12.66
CA ASN A 67 -13.93 -15.30 -13.00
C ASN A 67 -15.35 -15.76 -13.30
N VAL A 68 -15.61 -16.17 -14.54
CA VAL A 68 -16.85 -16.87 -14.89
C VAL A 68 -16.58 -18.34 -14.67
N SER A 69 -17.14 -18.90 -13.60
CA SER A 69 -17.13 -20.34 -13.39
C SER A 69 -18.09 -20.98 -14.39
N VAL A 70 -17.54 -21.77 -15.31
CA VAL A 70 -18.34 -22.62 -16.21
C VAL A 70 -18.53 -23.95 -15.47
N ASN A 71 -19.79 -24.32 -15.25
CA ASN A 71 -20.19 -25.64 -14.72
C ASN A 71 -20.22 -26.67 -15.84
#